data_AF-A0A9X6ADI4-F1
#
_entry.id   AF-A0A9X6ADI4-F1
#
_cell.length_a   1.000
_cell.length_b   1.000
_cell.length_c   1.000
_cell.angle_alpha   90.00
_cell.angle_beta   90.00
_cell.angle_gamma   90.00
#
_symmetry.space_group_name_H-M   'P 1'
#
loop_
_entity.id
_entity.type
_entity.pdbx_description
1 polymer ?
#
loop_
_entity_poly.entity_id
_entity_poly.type
_entity_poly.pdbx_seq_one_letter_code
_entity_poly.pdbx_strand_id
1 'polypeptide(L)'
;AHLPNPAENLRELARVVRPGGTLALFHPIGRAALAARQGRRITPDDLRAEANLRPLLAASGWDMTSYVDEDARFLALATRRG
;
A
#
# COMPACT_ATOMS: atom_id res chain seq x y z
N ALA A 1 -8.88 -4.20 6.85
CA ALA A 1 -7.43 -3.89 6.78
C ALA A 1 -6.96 -3.48 8.17
N HIS A 2 -5.69 -3.67 8.51
CA HIS A 2 -5.16 -3.30 9.85
C HIS A 2 -4.95 -1.79 10.04
N LEU A 3 -5.18 -0.99 8.99
CA LEU A 3 -5.14 0.47 9.01
C LEU A 3 -6.58 0.97 8.78
N PRO A 4 -7.34 1.29 9.84
CA PRO A 4 -8.74 1.71 9.71
C PRO A 4 -8.86 3.09 9.04
N ASN A 5 -7.85 3.97 9.22
CA ASN A 5 -7.77 5.30 8.60
C ASN A 5 -6.49 5.40 7.76
N PRO A 6 -6.41 4.78 6.56
CA PRO A 6 -5.15 4.58 5.85
C PRO A 6 -4.30 5.84 5.68
N ALA A 7 -4.90 6.98 5.32
CA ALA A 7 -4.17 8.23 5.13
C ALA A 7 -3.56 8.76 6.44
N GLU A 8 -4.34 8.77 7.52
CA GLU A 8 -3.88 9.22 8.83
C GLU A 8 -2.81 8.28 9.39
N ASN A 9 -3.07 6.97 9.37
CA ASN A 9 -2.11 6.00 9.87
C ASN A 9 -0.79 6.02 9.08
N LEU A 10 -0.84 6.17 7.75
CA LEU A 10 0.37 6.28 6.92
C LEU A 10 1.13 7.58 7.22
N ARG A 11 0.46 8.71 7.48
CA ARG A 11 1.11 9.96 7.91
C ARG A 11 1.81 9.81 9.26
N GLU A 12 1.17 9.12 10.21
CA GLU A 12 1.76 8.89 11.54
C GLU A 12 2.99 7.99 11.47
N LEU A 13 2.97 6.95 10.63
CA LEU A 13 4.17 6.16 10.34
C LEU A 13 5.27 7.03 9.75
N ALA A 14 4.90 7.91 8.82
CA ALA A 14 5.85 8.77 8.15
C ALA A 14 6.49 9.78 9.15
N ARG A 15 5.70 10.31 10.10
CA ARG A 15 6.16 11.25 11.13
C ARG A 15 7.31 10.70 11.98
N VAL A 16 7.31 9.39 12.26
CA VAL A 16 8.31 8.75 13.14
C VAL A 16 9.48 8.10 12.39
N VAL A 17 9.39 7.99 11.06
CA VAL A 17 10.45 7.40 10.23
C VAL A 17 11.37 8.51 9.72
N ARG A 18 12.69 8.28 9.83
CA ARG A 18 13.69 9.21 9.29
C ARG A 18 13.54 9.39 7.76
N PRO A 19 13.88 10.55 7.19
CA PRO A 19 13.99 10.72 5.74
C PRO A 19 14.80 9.59 5.08
N GLY A 20 14.30 9.07 3.95
CA GLY A 20 14.89 7.93 3.24
C GLY A 20 14.60 6.55 3.84
N GLY A 21 13.89 6.45 4.97
CA GLY A 21 13.43 5.16 5.51
C GLY A 21 12.40 4.49 4.59
N THR A 22 12.31 3.15 4.64
CA THR A 22 11.44 2.37 3.75
C THR A 22 10.20 1.83 4.47
N LEU A 23 9.04 2.03 3.87
CA LEU A 23 7.79 1.35 4.19
C LEU A 23 7.58 0.19 3.20
N ALA A 24 7.19 -0.97 3.71
CA ALA A 24 6.76 -2.11 2.92
C ALA A 24 5.31 -2.49 3.26
N LEU A 25 4.44 -2.52 2.26
CA LEU A 25 3.10 -3.08 2.34
C LEU A 25 3.10 -4.43 1.63
N PHE A 26 2.81 -5.50 2.36
CA PHE A 26 2.98 -6.87 1.85
C PHE A 26 1.74 -7.73 2.08
N HIS A 27 1.48 -8.62 1.14
CA HIS A 27 0.55 -9.73 1.31
C HIS A 27 1.07 -10.97 0.55
N PRO A 28 1.00 -12.19 1.12
CA PRO A 28 1.59 -13.41 0.53
C PRO A 28 0.83 -13.97 -0.68
N ILE A 29 -0.10 -13.21 -1.25
CA ILE A 29 -0.81 -13.47 -2.50
C ILE A 29 -1.27 -12.13 -3.07
N GLY A 30 -1.47 -12.07 -4.39
CA GLY A 30 -1.95 -10.87 -5.09
C GLY A 30 -3.36 -10.44 -4.71
N ARG A 31 -3.75 -9.23 -5.15
CA ARG A 31 -5.06 -8.66 -4.86
C ARG A 31 -6.20 -9.51 -5.43
N ALA A 32 -6.03 -10.05 -6.63
CA ALA A 32 -7.05 -10.84 -7.32
C ALA A 32 -7.28 -12.18 -6.60
N ALA A 33 -6.19 -12.89 -6.32
CA ALA A 33 -6.21 -14.13 -5.52
C ALA A 33 -6.82 -13.90 -4.13
N LEU A 34 -6.47 -12.81 -3.44
CA LEU A 34 -7.06 -12.49 -2.15
C LEU A 34 -8.55 -12.19 -2.24
N ALA A 35 -8.98 -11.42 -3.23
CA ALA A 35 -10.39 -11.11 -3.45
C ALA A 35 -11.19 -12.40 -3.66
N ALA A 36 -10.70 -13.31 -4.52
CA ALA A 36 -11.33 -14.59 -4.77
C ALA A 36 -11.42 -15.46 -3.50
N ARG A 37 -10.36 -15.52 -2.67
CA ARG A 37 -10.39 -16.22 -1.37
C ARG A 37 -11.39 -15.63 -0.38
N GLN A 38 -11.72 -14.36 -0.53
CA GLN A 38 -12.73 -13.65 0.26
C GLN A 38 -14.13 -13.70 -0.37
N GLY A 39 -14.34 -14.47 -1.45
CA GLY A 39 -15.63 -14.58 -2.13
C GLY A 39 -16.05 -13.30 -2.86
N ARG A 40 -15.12 -12.41 -3.18
CA ARG A 40 -15.38 -11.12 -3.86
C ARG A 40 -14.51 -10.94 -5.10
N ARG A 41 -14.80 -9.89 -5.87
CA ARG A 41 -13.96 -9.42 -6.98
C ARG A 41 -13.18 -8.17 -6.58
N ILE A 42 -12.12 -7.86 -7.32
CA ILE A 42 -11.48 -6.54 -7.23
C ILE A 42 -12.49 -5.49 -7.71
N THR A 43 -12.51 -4.35 -7.02
CA THR A 43 -13.26 -3.16 -7.43
C THR A 43 -12.30 -2.05 -7.83
N PRO A 44 -12.77 -1.05 -8.61
CA PRO A 44 -11.99 0.16 -8.87
C PRO A 44 -11.53 0.87 -7.59
N ASP A 45 -12.27 0.72 -6.49
CA ASP A 45 -11.98 1.32 -5.18
C ASP A 45 -10.99 0.51 -4.33
N ASP A 46 -10.42 -0.59 -4.85
CA ASP A 46 -9.43 -1.35 -4.10
C ASP A 46 -8.22 -0.46 -3.79
N LEU A 47 -8.06 -0.12 -2.51
CA LEU A 47 -7.02 0.80 -2.04
C LEU A 47 -5.61 0.35 -2.40
N ARG A 48 -5.39 -0.97 -2.57
CA ARG A 48 -4.09 -1.52 -2.92
C ARG A 48 -3.81 -1.46 -4.42
N ALA A 49 -4.78 -1.09 -5.26
CA ALA A 49 -4.52 -0.81 -6.67
C ALA A 49 -3.52 0.34 -6.80
N GLU A 50 -2.55 0.23 -7.70
CA GLU A 50 -1.49 1.24 -7.86
C GLU A 50 -2.03 2.65 -8.04
N ALA A 51 -3.08 2.81 -8.88
CA ALA A 51 -3.73 4.09 -9.15
C ALA A 51 -4.34 4.76 -7.91
N ASN A 52 -4.71 3.98 -6.89
CA ASN A 52 -5.26 4.49 -5.62
C ASN A 52 -4.17 4.61 -4.56
N LEU A 53 -3.24 3.66 -4.52
CA LEU A 53 -2.21 3.56 -3.50
C LEU A 53 -1.12 4.62 -3.68
N ARG A 54 -0.69 4.88 -4.92
CA ARG A 54 0.35 5.87 -5.23
C ARG A 54 -0.02 7.28 -4.76
N PRO A 55 -1.20 7.85 -5.08
CA PRO A 55 -1.57 9.17 -4.57
C PRO A 55 -1.78 9.18 -3.05
N LEU A 56 -2.31 8.10 -2.46
CA LEU A 56 -2.44 7.98 -1.00
C LEU A 56 -1.08 8.06 -0.29
N LEU A 57 -0.10 7.30 -0.76
CA LEU A 57 1.26 7.32 -0.22
C LEU A 57 1.87 8.71 -0.37
N ALA A 58 1.74 9.33 -1.56
CA ALA A 58 2.25 10.66 -1.82
C ALA A 58 1.66 11.72 -0.85
N ALA A 59 0.33 11.70 -0.66
CA ALA A 59 -0.37 12.58 0.28
C ALA A 59 -0.05 12.30 1.75
N SER A 60 0.63 11.19 2.03
CA SER A 60 1.03 10.75 3.37
C SER A 60 2.53 10.88 3.64
N GLY A 61 3.28 11.53 2.73
CA GLY A 61 4.73 11.76 2.88
C GLY A 61 5.61 10.60 2.46
N TRP A 62 5.09 9.68 1.63
CA TRP A 62 5.81 8.54 1.10
C TRP A 62 5.94 8.64 -0.42
N ASP A 63 7.05 8.19 -0.97
CA ASP A 63 7.26 8.09 -2.40
C ASP A 63 7.35 6.63 -2.84
N MET A 64 6.42 6.16 -3.68
CA MET A 64 6.37 4.76 -4.09
C MET A 64 7.48 4.46 -5.10
N THR A 65 8.38 3.55 -4.71
CA THR A 65 9.55 3.15 -5.51
C THR A 65 9.38 1.80 -6.19
N SER A 66 8.48 0.94 -5.69
CA SER A 66 8.17 -0.35 -6.29
C SER A 66 6.72 -0.74 -6.04
N TYR A 67 6.10 -1.37 -7.04
CA TYR A 67 4.77 -1.94 -6.96
C TYR A 67 4.76 -3.29 -7.68
N VAL A 68 4.31 -4.33 -7.00
CA VAL A 68 4.12 -5.67 -7.54
C VAL A 68 2.77 -6.20 -7.08
N ASP A 69 2.00 -6.70 -8.04
CA ASP A 69 0.73 -7.37 -7.79
C ASP A 69 0.61 -8.57 -8.74
N GLU A 70 1.10 -9.71 -8.25
CA GLU A 70 1.12 -11.00 -8.93
C GLU A 70 0.33 -12.01 -8.08
N ASP A 71 -0.15 -13.11 -8.66
CA ASP A 71 -0.90 -14.12 -7.89
C ASP A 71 -0.13 -14.61 -6.65
N ALA A 72 1.20 -14.73 -6.78
CA ALA A 72 2.09 -15.18 -5.72
C ALA A 72 2.40 -14.14 -4.63
N ARG A 73 2.24 -12.83 -4.90
CA ARG A 73 2.44 -11.77 -3.88
C ARG A 73 1.88 -10.42 -4.30
N PHE A 74 1.53 -9.65 -3.28
CA PHE A 74 1.43 -8.19 -3.38
C PHE A 74 2.57 -7.56 -2.58
N LEU A 75 3.28 -6.61 -3.17
CA LEU A 75 4.32 -5.81 -2.52
C LEU A 75 4.30 -4.39 -3.06
N ALA A 76 4.18 -3.41 -2.16
CA ALA A 76 4.49 -2.01 -2.47
C ALA A 76 5.59 -1.52 -1.54
N LEU A 77 6.62 -0.89 -2.12
CA LEU A 77 7.68 -0.22 -1.38
C LEU A 77 7.57 1.29 -1.57
N ALA A 78 7.80 2.02 -0.49
CA ALA A 78 7.85 3.47 -0.54
C ALA A 78 8.92 4.04 0.40
N THR A 79 9.54 5.13 0.00
CA THR A 79 10.55 5.83 0.79
C THR A 79 9.96 7.07 1.45
N ARG A 80 10.30 7.32 2.72
CA ARG A 80 9.92 8.54 3.43
C ARG A 80 10.56 9.76 2.74
N ARG A 81 9.72 10.72 2.35
CA ARG A 81 10.14 12.01 1.78
C ARG A 81 10.85 12.86 2.84
N GLY A 82 11.72 13.76 2.37
CA GLY A 82 12.44 14.75 3.17
C GLY A 82 11.49 15.75 3.82
#